data_AF-A0A059XMK3-F1
#
_entry.id   AF-A0A059XMK3-F1
#
_cell.length_a   1.000
_cell.length_b   1.000
_cell.length_c   1.000
_cell.angle_alpha   90.00
_cell.angle_beta   90.00
_cell.angle_gamma   90.00
#
_symmetry.space_group_name_H-M   'P 1'
#
loop_
_entity.id
_entity.type
_entity.pdbx_description
1 polymer ?
#
loop_
_entity_poly.entity_id
_entity_poly.type
_entity_poly.pdbx_seq_one_letter_code
_entity_poly.pdbx_strand_id
1 'polypeptide(L)' 'PYEYSDYNSSDDQSLTFDSYTIPEDDPELGQSRLLEVDNRVVVPAKTHLRMIVTPADVPHSWAVPS' A
#
# COMPACT_ATOMS: atom_id res chain seq x y z
N PRO A 1 3.85 2.70 6.53
CA PRO A 1 3.98 3.69 5.44
C PRO A 1 4.41 3.09 4.09
N TYR A 2 3.65 3.43 3.05
CA TYR A 2 3.99 3.29 1.64
C TYR A 2 4.43 4.65 1.08
N GLU A 3 5.40 4.65 0.18
CA GLU A 3 5.96 5.85 -0.42
C GLU A 3 6.10 5.67 -1.94
N TYR A 4 5.65 6.66 -2.72
CA TYR A 4 5.92 6.75 -4.15
C TYR A 4 7.06 7.75 -4.40
N SER A 5 8.28 7.24 -4.54
CA SER A 5 9.48 8.07 -4.72
C SER A 5 9.52 8.79 -6.07
N ASP A 6 8.95 8.20 -7.12
CA ASP A 6 9.05 8.72 -8.49
C ASP A 6 8.00 9.82 -8.81
N TYR A 7 7.00 10.01 -7.94
CA TYR A 7 5.82 10.81 -8.26
C TYR A 7 5.98 12.32 -8.06
N ASN A 8 7.15 12.79 -7.61
CA ASN A 8 7.40 14.23 -7.47
C ASN A 8 8.83 14.60 -7.87
N SER A 9 8.97 15.30 -8.99
CA SER A 9 10.25 15.79 -9.52
C SER A 9 10.72 17.08 -8.84
N SER A 10 9.90 17.68 -7.96
CA SER A 10 10.28 18.80 -7.11
C SER A 10 10.56 18.29 -5.69
N ASP A 11 11.77 18.58 -5.24
CA ASP A 11 12.60 17.96 -4.19
C ASP A 11 12.04 17.85 -2.75
N ASP A 12 10.73 17.93 -2.50
CA ASP A 12 10.25 18.07 -1.11
C ASP A 12 8.97 17.31 -0.72
N GLN A 13 8.29 16.59 -1.62
CA GLN A 13 7.09 15.84 -1.21
C GLN A 13 6.95 14.52 -1.97
N SER A 14 7.66 13.47 -1.51
CA SER A 14 7.30 12.10 -1.87
C SER A 14 5.90 11.79 -1.32
N LEU A 15 5.05 11.19 -2.15
CA LEU A 15 3.68 10.85 -1.73
C LEU A 15 3.75 9.66 -0.76
N THR A 16 3.49 9.93 0.52
CA THR A 16 3.53 8.93 1.59
C THR A 16 2.15 8.76 2.22
N PHE A 17 1.74 7.52 2.48
CA PHE A 17 0.48 7.20 3.15
C PHE A 17 0.60 5.90 3.94
N ASP A 18 -0.28 5.73 4.92
CA ASP A 18 -0.44 4.46 5.64
C ASP A 18 -1.65 3.69 5.11
N SER A 19 -1.58 2.37 5.20
CA SER A 19 -2.65 1.46 4.77
C SER A 19 -2.96 0.52 5.93
N TYR A 20 -4.20 0.58 6.41
CA TYR A 20 -4.71 -0.22 7.52
C TYR A 20 -5.89 -1.06 7.07
N THR A 21 -6.03 -2.24 7.65
CA THR A 21 -7.18 -3.12 7.42
C THR A 21 -8.46 -2.48 7.95
N ILE A 22 -9.54 -2.55 7.17
CA ILE A 22 -10.85 -2.04 7.59
C ILE A 22 -11.35 -2.88 8.78
N PRO A 23 -11.81 -2.26 9.89
CA PRO A 23 -12.35 -2.98 11.03
C PRO A 23 -13.52 -3.90 10.67
N GLU A 24 -13.63 -5.03 11.36
CA GLU A 24 -14.68 -6.03 11.09
C GLU A 24 -16.12 -5.54 11.36
N ASP A 25 -16.25 -4.45 12.11
CA ASP A 25 -17.53 -3.86 12.51
C ASP A 25 -18.11 -2.89 11.48
N ASP A 26 -17.35 -2.53 10.43
CA ASP A 26 -17.79 -1.61 9.36
C ASP A 26 -17.39 -2.03 7.91
N PRO A 27 -17.52 -3.31 7.50
CA PRO A 27 -17.34 -3.67 6.10
C PRO A 27 -18.57 -3.27 5.28
N GLU A 28 -18.36 -2.56 4.17
CA GLU A 28 -19.43 -2.27 3.22
C GLU A 28 -19.91 -3.58 2.54
N LEU A 29 -21.17 -3.59 2.08
CA LEU A 29 -21.75 -4.71 1.35
C LEU A 29 -20.89 -5.08 0.11
N GLY A 30 -20.29 -6.27 0.14
CA GLY A 30 -19.43 -6.80 -0.94
C GLY A 30 -17.93 -6.74 -0.65
N GLN A 31 -17.50 -6.13 0.46
CA GLN A 31 -16.11 -6.10 0.88
C GLN A 31 -15.64 -7.45 1.45
N SER A 32 -14.39 -7.81 1.15
CA SER A 32 -13.78 -9.04 1.68
C SER A 32 -13.22 -8.81 3.08
N ARG A 33 -13.75 -9.56 4.05
CA ARG A 33 -13.30 -9.52 5.45
C ARG A 33 -11.80 -9.83 5.54
N LEU A 34 -11.06 -9.02 6.30
CA LEU A 34 -9.60 -9.09 6.52
C LEU A 34 -8.70 -8.82 5.29
N LEU A 35 -9.28 -8.59 4.11
CA LEU A 35 -8.52 -8.32 2.88
C LEU A 35 -8.65 -6.88 2.40
N GLU A 36 -9.68 -6.18 2.87
CA GLU A 36 -9.87 -4.76 2.54
C GLU A 36 -9.05 -3.84 3.43
N VAL A 37 -8.56 -2.77 2.80
CA VAL A 37 -7.75 -1.73 3.41
C VAL A 37 -8.33 -0.36 3.07
N ASP A 38 -8.07 0.63 3.92
CA ASP A 38 -8.51 2.02 3.74
C ASP A 38 -7.87 2.70 2.51
N ASN A 39 -6.55 2.55 2.37
CA ASN A 39 -5.76 3.14 1.29
C ASN A 39 -5.09 2.02 0.50
N ARG A 40 -5.60 1.77 -0.72
CA ARG A 40 -5.04 0.75 -1.62
C ARG A 40 -3.76 1.27 -2.28
N VAL A 41 -2.75 0.41 -2.40
CA VAL A 41 -1.56 0.70 -3.21
C VAL A 41 -1.95 0.63 -4.69
N VAL A 42 -1.79 1.74 -5.41
CA VAL A 42 -2.15 1.89 -6.82
C VAL A 42 -0.89 2.00 -7.65
N VAL A 43 -0.74 1.12 -8.64
CA VAL A 43 0.41 1.10 -9.54
C VAL A 43 -0.03 1.07 -11.01
N PRO A 44 0.73 1.68 -11.93
CA PRO A 44 0.45 1.60 -13.36
C PRO A 44 0.57 0.16 -13.87
N ALA A 45 -0.39 -0.27 -14.69
CA ALA A 45 -0.35 -1.58 -15.33
C ALA A 45 0.57 -1.58 -16.56
N LYS A 46 1.10 -2.76 -16.93
CA LYS A 46 1.90 -2.99 -18.15
C LYS A 46 3.20 -2.19 -18.23
N THR A 47 3.78 -1.85 -17.09
CA THR A 47 5.11 -1.25 -17.00
C THR A 47 5.98 -2.00 -15.98
N HIS A 48 7.29 -1.78 -16.04
CA HIS A 48 8.22 -2.34 -15.06
C HIS A 48 8.11 -1.56 -13.76
N LEU A 49 7.90 -2.28 -12.66
CA LEU A 49 7.80 -1.74 -11.32
C LEU A 49 9.00 -2.18 -10.49
N ARG A 50 9.51 -1.29 -9.65
CA ARG A 50 10.52 -1.59 -8.64
C ARG A 50 9.92 -1.33 -7.27
N MET A 51 9.92 -2.34 -6.41
CA MET A 51 9.46 -2.22 -5.02
C MET A 51 10.64 -2.45 -4.08
N ILE A 52 10.77 -1.59 -3.08
CA ILE A 52 11.77 -1.69 -2.02
C ILE A 52 11.01 -1.91 -0.73
N VAL A 53 11.26 -3.05 -0.07
CA VAL A 53 10.55 -3.45 1.14
C VAL A 53 11.53 -3.51 2.30
N THR A 54 11.30 -2.66 3.31
CA THR A 54 12.14 -2.58 4.51
C THR A 54 11.21 -2.43 5.73
N PRO A 55 11.33 -3.29 6.77
CA PRO A 55 10.56 -3.12 7.99
C PRO A 55 11.06 -1.93 8.81
N ALA A 56 10.17 -1.29 9.57
CA ALA A 56 10.53 -0.20 10.48
C ALA A 56 10.86 -0.68 11.91
N ASP A 57 10.34 -1.84 12.30
CA ASP A 57 10.42 -2.38 13.66
C ASP A 57 10.91 -3.84 13.68
N VAL A 58 10.04 -4.79 13.37
CA VAL A 58 10.29 -6.23 13.41
C VAL A 58 10.15 -6.82 12.01
N PRO A 59 10.68 -8.02 11.76
CA PRO A 59 10.59 -8.63 10.45
C PRO A 59 9.14 -8.82 10.00
N HIS A 60 8.83 -8.30 8.82
CA HIS A 60 7.56 -8.48 8.13
C HIS A 60 7.81 -8.99 6.71
N SER A 61 6.78 -9.56 6.09
CA SER A 61 6.82 -10.02 4.71
C SER A 61 5.73 -9.30 3.91
N TRP A 62 6.11 -8.80 2.74
CA TRP A 62 5.18 -8.20 1.78
C TRP A 62 4.94 -9.21 0.66
N ALA A 63 3.69 -9.64 0.48
CA ALA A 63 3.32 -10.70 -0.46
C ALA A 63 1.99 -10.38 -1.15
N VAL A 64 1.92 -10.65 -2.46
CA VAL A 64 0.69 -10.54 -3.26
C VAL A 64 0.55 -11.82 -4.09
N PRO A 65 -0.17 -12.84 -3.59
CA PRO A 65 -0.47 -14.03 -4.37
C PRO A 65 -1.56 -13.71 -5.42
N SER A 66 -1.45 -14.34 -6.59
CA SER A 66 -2.42 -14.24 -7.70
C SER A 66 -3.60 -15.21 -7.53
#